data_AF-A0A9D6FJT0-F1
#
_entry.id   AF-A0A9D6FJT0-F1
#
_cell.length_a   1.000
_cell.length_b   1.000
_cell.length_c   1.000
_cell.angle_alpha   90.00
_cell.angle_beta   90.00
_cell.angle_gamma   90.00
#
_symmetry.space_group_name_H-M   'P 1'
#
loop_
_entity.id
_entity.type
_entity.pdbx_description
1 polymer ?
#
loop_
_entity_poly.entity_id
_entity_poly.type
_entity_poly.pdbx_seq_one_letter_code
_entity_poly.pdbx_strand_id
1 'polypeptide(L)' 'MNPGKTLVLIGLLAVVVGLVLMGLGKLPGFGKIPGDIVVQRNNFTFYFPLKTCILISLVISLVLWLFGRR' A
#
# COMPACT_ATOMS: atom_id res chain seq x y z
N MET A 1 -16.64 -0.70 -20.84
CA MET A 1 -15.76 0.10 -19.96
C MET A 1 -15.19 1.23 -20.79
N ASN A 2 -15.31 2.49 -20.35
CA ASN A 2 -14.72 3.59 -21.09
C ASN A 2 -13.19 3.43 -21.12
N PRO A 3 -12.53 3.55 -22.28
CA PRO A 3 -11.09 3.33 -22.40
C PRO A 3 -10.28 4.22 -21.45
N GLY A 4 -10.74 5.45 -21.19
CA GLY A 4 -10.14 6.35 -20.20
C GLY A 4 -10.21 5.83 -18.76
N LYS A 5 -11.30 5.15 -18.36
CA LYS A 5 -11.41 4.55 -17.02
C LYS A 5 -10.44 3.37 -16.86
N THR A 6 -10.24 2.60 -17.91
CA THR A 6 -9.28 1.49 -17.92
C THR A 6 -7.84 1.99 -17.79
N LEU A 7 -7.48 3.09 -18.48
CA LEU A 7 -6.15 3.70 -18.37
C LEU A 7 -5.86 4.18 -16.93
N VAL A 8 -6.83 4.84 -16.30
CA VAL A 8 -6.72 5.30 -14.90
C VAL A 8 -6.52 4.12 -13.95
N LEU A 9 -7.25 3.02 -14.15
CA LEU A 9 -7.12 1.82 -13.32
C LEU A 9 -5.74 1.18 -13.46
N ILE A 10 -5.21 1.08 -14.68
CA ILE A 10 -3.87 0.53 -14.94
C ILE A 10 -2.79 1.41 -14.28
N GLY A 11 -2.90 2.74 -14.40
CA GLY A 11 -1.97 3.66 -13.74
C GLY A 11 -2.01 3.53 -12.21
N LEU A 12 -3.20 3.37 -11.63
CA LEU A 12 -3.36 3.16 -10.18
C LEU A 12 -2.70 1.86 -9.73
N LEU A 13 -2.92 0.76 -10.47
CA LEU A 13 -2.27 -0.53 -10.19
C LEU A 13 -0.75 -0.44 -10.29
N ALA A 14 -0.21 0.26 -11.29
CA ALA A 14 1.23 0.46 -11.44
C ALA A 14 1.84 1.23 -10.25
N VAL A 15 1.15 2.25 -9.74
CA VAL A 15 1.59 3.01 -8.54
C VAL A 15 1.59 2.11 -7.30
N VAL A 16 0.56 1.28 -7.11
CA VAL A 16 0.49 0.33 -5.99
C VAL A 16 1.64 -0.67 -6.06
N VAL A 17 1.87 -1.27 -7.23
CA VAL A 17 2.98 -2.22 -7.44
C VAL A 17 4.33 -1.54 -7.19
N GLY A 18 4.53 -0.33 -7.70
CA GLY A 18 5.76 0.45 -7.46
C GLY A 18 6.01 0.72 -5.97
N LEU A 19 4.97 1.09 -5.21
CA LEU A 19 5.07 1.32 -3.77
C LEU A 19 5.34 0.03 -2.98
N VAL A 20 4.75 -1.09 -3.38
CA VAL A 20 5.02 -2.42 -2.80
C VAL A 20 6.47 -2.82 -3.07
N LEU A 21 6.96 -2.67 -4.30
CA LEU A 21 8.35 -2.98 -4.66
C LEU A 21 9.35 -2.07 -3.94
N MET A 22 9.03 -0.79 -3.78
CA MET A 22 9.86 0.17 -3.04
C MET A 22 9.88 -0.13 -1.52
N GLY A 23 8.78 -0.66 -0.98
CA GLY A 23 8.70 -1.14 0.41
C GLY A 23 9.45 -2.45 0.62
N LEU A 24 9.35 -3.39 -0.32
CA LEU A 24 10.04 -4.68 -0.29
C LEU A 24 11.55 -4.55 -0.50
N GLY A 25 12.01 -3.58 -1.31
CA GLY A 25 13.43 -3.27 -1.49
C GLY A 25 14.12 -2.71 -0.26
N LYS A 26 13.37 -2.37 0.80
CA LYS A 26 13.88 -1.92 2.10
C LYS A 26 13.93 -3.03 3.17
N LEU A 27 14.01 -4.29 2.77
CA LEU A 27 14.29 -5.41 3.67
C LEU A 27 15.74 -5.91 3.60
N PRO A 28 16.76 -5.11 3.97
CA PRO A 28 18.04 -5.65 4.42
C PRO A 28 18.01 -5.76 5.95
N GLY A 29 17.58 -6.92 6.46
CA GLY A 29 18.05 -7.58 7.68
C GLY A 29 18.23 -6.89 9.05
N PHE A 30 18.32 -5.57 9.24
CA PHE A 30 18.78 -5.01 10.52
C PHE A 30 18.23 -3.61 10.82
N GLY A 31 17.40 -3.51 11.87
CA GLY A 31 17.28 -2.29 12.69
C GLY A 31 16.36 -1.18 12.16
N LYS A 32 15.12 -1.16 12.67
CA LYS A 32 14.24 0.02 12.80
C LYS A 32 14.02 0.86 11.53
N ILE A 33 13.05 0.43 10.72
CA ILE A 33 12.45 1.28 9.69
C ILE A 33 11.58 2.34 10.37
N PRO A 34 11.87 3.66 10.26
CA PRO A 34 11.00 4.70 10.80
C PRO A 34 9.78 4.82 9.90
N GLY A 35 8.67 4.19 10.32
CA GLY A 35 7.38 4.25 9.62
C GLY A 35 6.50 3.01 9.74
N ASP A 36 7.06 1.86 10.10
CA ASP A 36 6.29 0.69 10.52
C ASP A 36 6.25 0.67 12.05
N ILE A 37 5.07 0.51 12.65
CA ILE A 37 4.99 0.34 14.10
C ILE A 37 5.56 -1.04 14.37
N VAL A 38 6.83 -1.08 14.75
CA VAL A 38 7.53 -2.29 15.17
C VAL A 38 7.61 -2.28 16.68
N VAL A 39 6.68 -3.00 17.32
CA VAL A 39 6.73 -3.23 18.77
C VAL A 39 7.54 -4.50 19.00
N GLN A 40 8.81 -4.34 19.36
CA GLN A 40 9.64 -5.44 19.86
C GLN A 40 9.60 -5.44 21.40
N ARG A 41 9.03 -6.51 21.97
CA ARG A 41 9.21 -6.92 23.36
C ARG A 41 10.03 -8.22 23.39
N ASN A 42 10.66 -8.54 24.53
CA ASN A 42 11.59 -9.67 24.74
C ASN A 42 11.24 -11.03 24.05
N ASN A 43 9.98 -11.32 23.73
CA ASN A 43 9.56 -12.51 22.97
C ASN A 43 8.47 -12.24 21.90
N PHE A 44 8.19 -10.97 21.57
CA PHE A 44 7.09 -10.61 20.66
C PHE A 44 7.51 -9.47 19.74
N THR A 45 7.43 -9.70 18.43
CA THR A 45 7.66 -8.69 17.41
C THR A 45 6.36 -8.44 16.67
N PHE A 46 5.73 -7.30 16.91
CA PHE A 46 4.55 -6.86 16.15
C PHE A 46 5.00 -5.89 15.06
N TYR A 47 4.79 -6.24 13.80
CA TYR A 47 5.06 -5.39 12.65
C TYR A 47 3.73 -4.88 12.09
N PHE A 48 3.50 -3.57 12.14
CA PHE A 48 2.30 -2.96 11.58
C PHE A 48 2.65 -1.98 10.45
N PRO A 49 2.44 -2.39 9.18
CA PRO A 49 2.77 -1.57 8.03
C PRO A 49 1.67 -0.55 7.75
N LEU A 50 1.64 0.54 8.52
CA LEU A 50 0.64 1.61 8.37
C LEU A 50 0.53 2.15 6.95
N LYS A 51 1.67 2.28 6.26
CA LYS A 51 1.73 2.84 4.91
C LYS A 51 0.98 1.99 3.90
N THR A 52 1.06 0.66 4.01
CA THR A 52 0.33 -0.24 3.10
C THR A 52 -1.16 -0.21 3.41
N CYS A 53 -1.55 -0.20 4.69
CA CYS A 53 -2.95 -0.11 5.09
C CYS A 53 -3.63 1.17 4.56
N ILE A 54 -2.96 2.32 4.69
CA ILE A 54 -3.47 3.61 4.20
C ILE A 54 -3.57 3.62 2.68
N LEU A 55 -2.54 3.11 1.97
CA LEU A 55 -2.53 3.04 0.52
C LEU A 55 -3.66 2.15 -0.02
N ILE A 56 -3.82 0.96 0.56
CA ILE A 56 -4.89 0.02 0.21
C ILE A 56 -6.26 0.66 0.43
N SER A 57 -6.45 1.35 1.57
CA SER A 57 -7.70 2.05 1.87
C SER A 57 -8.02 3.14 0.84
N LEU A 58 -7.03 3.95 0.45
CA LEU A 58 -7.17 4.97 -0.58
C LEU A 58 -7.55 4.39 -1.94
N VAL A 59 -6.90 3.30 -2.35
CA VAL A 59 -7.17 2.61 -3.62
C VAL A 59 -8.59 2.04 -3.63
N ILE A 60 -8.99 1.33 -2.58
CA ILE A 60 -10.35 0.77 -2.46
C ILE A 60 -11.38 1.89 -2.47
N SER A 61 -11.15 2.96 -1.72
CA SER A 61 -12.05 4.13 -1.68
C SER A 61 -12.20 4.79 -3.05
N LEU A 62 -11.10 4.94 -3.80
CA LEU A 62 -11.10 5.54 -5.14
C LEU A 62 -11.84 4.64 -6.15
N VAL A 63 -11.64 3.33 -6.06
CA VAL A 63 -12.36 2.34 -6.87
C VAL A 63 -13.86 2.41 -6.56
N LEU A 64 -14.25 2.32 -5.28
CA LEU A 64 -15.66 2.41 -4.86
C LEU A 64 -16.29 3.74 -5.28
N TRP A 65 -15.57 4.85 -5.21
CA TRP A 65 -16.05 6.15 -5.67
C TRP A 65 -16.24 6.20 -7.20
N LEU A 66 -15.32 5.63 -7.97
CA LEU A 66 -15.42 5.55 -9.43
C LEU A 66 -16.55 4.65 -9.93
N PHE A 67 -16.84 3.56 -9.21
CA PHE A 67 -17.88 2.60 -9.57
C PHE A 67 -19.24 2.92 -8.94
N GLY A 68 -19.28 3.55 -7.77
CA GLY A 68 -20.49 3.92 -7.04
C GLY A 68 -21.16 5.21 -7.54
N ARG A 69 -20.49 5.98 -8.41
CA ARG A 69 -21.05 7.21 -8.99
C ARG A 69 -21.76 6.98 -10.34
N ARG A 70 -22.46 5.85 -10.47
CA ARG A 70 -23.42 5.59 -11.56
C ARG A 70 -24.83 5.92 -11.09
#